data_AF-A0A060BLW2-F1
#
_entry.id   AF-A0A060BLW2-F1
#
_cell.length_a   1.000
_cell.length_b   1.000
_cell.length_c   1.000
_cell.angle_alpha   90.00
_cell.angle_beta   90.00
_cell.angle_gamma   90.00
#
_symmetry.space_group_name_H-M   'P 1'
#
loop_
_entity.id
_entity.type
_entity.pdbx_description
1 polymer ?
#
loop_
_entity_poly.entity_id
_entity_poly.type
_entity_poly.pdbx_seq_one_letter_code
_entity_poly.pdbx_strand_id
1 'polypeptide(L)'
;NEDGNKFVSTIPDTVTTVTVGAHTGITSLENLFKDNSNLEYVDLTGLDTSQVTTMKKMFFGCSSLQTINGLNGFVTATTTSIGYMFANCSSLTSIDTTN
;
A
#
# COMPACT_ATOMS: atom_id res chain seq x y z
N ASN A 1 -18.54 3.40 -0.57
CA ASN A 1 -18.84 1.97 -0.87
C ASN A 1 -19.17 1.31 0.46
N GLU A 2 -20.09 0.35 0.45
CA GLU A 2 -20.83 -0.13 1.63
C GLU A 2 -19.98 -0.87 2.69
N ASP A 3 -18.67 -0.97 2.49
CA ASP A 3 -17.69 -1.44 3.47
C ASP A 3 -16.87 -0.24 3.98
N GLY A 4 -17.28 0.36 5.10
CA GLY A 4 -16.80 1.67 5.59
C GLY A 4 -15.28 1.86 5.85
N ASN A 5 -14.42 0.90 5.49
CA ASN A 5 -13.01 0.85 5.87
C ASN A 5 -12.04 0.44 4.73
N LYS A 6 -12.47 0.49 3.46
CA LYS A 6 -11.63 0.17 2.30
C LYS A 6 -11.24 1.44 1.58
N PHE A 7 -9.94 1.77 1.57
CA PHE A 7 -9.42 2.74 0.61
C PHE A 7 -9.71 2.20 -0.81
N VAL A 8 -10.55 2.88 -1.58
CA VAL A 8 -10.71 2.61 -3.00
C VAL A 8 -10.09 3.77 -3.75
N SER A 9 -8.87 3.55 -4.24
CA SER A 9 -8.25 4.45 -5.19
C SER A 9 -8.03 3.69 -6.48
N THR A 10 -8.92 3.86 -7.45
CA THR A 10 -8.51 3.69 -8.84
C THR A 10 -7.60 4.87 -9.14
N ILE A 11 -6.29 4.65 -9.11
CA ILE A 11 -5.30 5.68 -9.42
C ILE A 11 -5.15 5.74 -10.93
N PRO A 12 -5.30 6.92 -11.57
CA PRO A 12 -5.10 7.05 -13.00
C PRO A 12 -3.70 6.63 -13.42
N ASP A 13 -3.57 6.00 -14.60
CA ASP A 13 -2.28 5.56 -15.14
C ASP A 13 -1.27 6.71 -15.33
N THR A 14 -1.70 7.96 -15.33
CA THR A 14 -0.81 9.13 -15.40
C THR A 14 -0.13 9.46 -14.08
N VAL A 15 -0.54 8.85 -12.96
CA VAL A 15 0.01 9.11 -11.63
C VAL A 15 1.21 8.19 -11.39
N THR A 16 2.37 8.81 -11.13
CA THR A 16 3.62 8.09 -10.80
C THR A 16 3.97 8.16 -9.32
N THR A 17 3.36 9.08 -8.56
CA THR A 17 3.65 9.28 -7.14
C THR A 17 2.35 9.38 -6.33
N VAL A 18 2.29 8.71 -5.18
CA VAL A 18 1.17 8.82 -4.25
C VAL A 18 1.64 9.09 -2.83
N THR A 19 0.97 10.02 -2.14
CA THR A 19 1.07 10.21 -0.69
C THR A 19 -0.27 9.86 -0.06
N VAL A 20 -0.31 8.85 0.80
CA VAL A 20 -1.54 8.43 1.50
C VAL A 20 -1.82 9.36 2.67
N GLY A 21 -0.80 9.73 3.45
CA GLY A 21 -0.94 10.56 4.64
C GLY A 21 -1.64 9.86 5.81
N ALA A 22 -1.84 10.60 6.90
CA ALA A 22 -2.35 10.05 8.15
C ALA A 22 -3.84 9.66 8.08
N HIS A 23 -4.11 8.37 8.18
CA HIS A 23 -5.46 7.80 8.19
C HIS A 23 -5.55 6.69 9.24
N THR A 24 -6.67 6.66 9.98
CA THR A 24 -6.92 5.72 11.09
C THR A 24 -8.18 4.90 10.87
N GLY A 25 -8.32 3.77 11.58
CA GLY A 25 -9.54 2.95 11.54
C GLY A 25 -9.70 2.10 10.28
N ILE A 26 -8.65 2.01 9.47
CA ILE A 26 -8.62 1.19 8.26
C ILE A 26 -8.56 -0.29 8.65
N THR A 27 -9.44 -1.10 8.08
CA THR A 27 -9.45 -2.56 8.34
C THR A 27 -9.00 -3.38 7.14
N SER A 28 -8.92 -2.78 5.95
CA SER A 28 -8.46 -3.44 4.73
C SER A 28 -7.66 -2.50 3.83
N LEU A 29 -6.43 -2.93 3.49
CA LEU A 29 -5.58 -2.35 2.45
C LEU A 29 -5.48 -3.27 1.23
N GLU A 30 -6.40 -4.23 1.11
CA GLU A 30 -6.37 -5.22 0.04
C GLU A 30 -6.57 -4.55 -1.33
N ASN A 31 -5.66 -4.86 -2.26
CA ASN A 31 -5.60 -4.36 -3.63
C ASN A 31 -5.48 -2.84 -3.78
N LEU A 32 -5.00 -2.10 -2.75
CA LEU A 32 -5.01 -0.64 -2.75
C LEU A 32 -4.35 0.00 -3.99
N PHE A 33 -3.18 -0.51 -4.38
CA PHE A 33 -2.40 -0.08 -5.54
C PHE A 33 -2.29 -1.18 -6.60
N LYS A 34 -3.22 -2.15 -6.59
CA LYS A 34 -3.12 -3.31 -7.48
C LYS A 34 -3.15 -2.88 -8.94
N ASP A 35 -2.19 -3.41 -9.70
CA ASP A 35 -1.98 -3.22 -11.13
C ASP A 35 -1.70 -1.77 -11.55
N ASN A 36 -1.32 -0.89 -10.61
CA ASN A 36 -0.82 0.46 -10.93
C ASN A 36 0.62 0.40 -11.47
N SER A 37 0.75 -0.03 -12.73
CA SER A 37 2.03 -0.29 -13.39
C SER A 37 2.90 0.94 -13.58
N ASN A 38 2.33 2.15 -13.57
CA ASN A 38 3.06 3.42 -13.69
C ASN A 38 3.44 4.05 -12.34
N LEU A 39 2.99 3.48 -11.23
CA LEU A 39 3.33 3.99 -9.90
C LEU A 39 4.81 3.72 -9.60
N GLU A 40 5.58 4.76 -9.33
CA GLU A 40 7.02 4.71 -9.07
C GLU A 40 7.37 4.93 -7.60
N TYR A 41 6.58 5.75 -6.90
CA TYR A 41 6.83 6.13 -5.51
C TYR A 41 5.54 6.15 -4.69
N VAL A 42 5.59 5.60 -3.48
CA VAL A 42 4.49 5.67 -2.51
C VAL A 42 5.00 6.10 -1.15
N ASP A 43 4.35 7.11 -0.58
CA ASP A 43 4.54 7.54 0.80
C ASP A 43 3.34 7.14 1.67
N LEU A 44 3.59 6.23 2.61
CA LEU A 44 2.63 5.70 3.58
C LEU A 44 2.81 6.33 4.96
N THR A 45 3.62 7.37 5.09
CA THR A 45 3.92 8.00 6.39
C THR A 45 2.62 8.42 7.10
N GLY A 46 2.50 7.99 8.36
CA GLY A 46 1.34 8.28 9.21
C GLY A 46 0.13 7.37 9.02
N LEU A 47 0.18 6.40 8.10
CA LEU A 47 -0.90 5.42 7.93
C LEU A 47 -0.98 4.50 9.16
N ASP A 48 -2.08 4.56 9.90
CA ASP A 48 -2.33 3.69 11.04
C ASP A 48 -2.90 2.35 10.56
N THR A 49 -2.09 1.31 10.76
CA THR A 49 -2.41 -0.07 10.37
C THR A 49 -2.82 -0.95 11.55
N SER A 50 -3.00 -0.37 12.74
CA SER A 50 -3.31 -1.11 13.98
C SER A 50 -4.60 -1.93 13.93
N GLN A 51 -5.53 -1.55 13.05
CA GLN A 51 -6.82 -2.23 12.85
C GLN A 51 -6.87 -3.01 11.53
N VAL A 52 -5.79 -3.02 10.74
CA VAL A 52 -5.77 -3.67 9.43
C VAL A 52 -5.74 -5.18 9.60
N THR A 53 -6.69 -5.84 8.92
CA THR A 53 -6.86 -7.30 8.95
C THR A 53 -6.33 -7.98 7.68
N THR A 54 -6.17 -7.24 6.58
CA THR A 54 -5.63 -7.73 5.30
C THR A 54 -4.87 -6.64 4.54
N MET A 55 -3.70 -7.01 4.01
CA MET A 55 -2.86 -6.23 3.09
C MET A 55 -2.57 -7.03 1.81
N LYS A 56 -3.42 -8.02 1.51
CA LYS A 56 -3.26 -8.90 0.35
C LYS A 56 -3.19 -8.08 -0.93
N LYS A 57 -2.21 -8.39 -1.78
CA LYS A 57 -2.03 -7.76 -3.11
C LYS A 57 -1.99 -6.22 -3.09
N MET A 58 -1.61 -5.59 -1.96
CA MET A 58 -1.61 -4.12 -1.83
C MET A 58 -0.84 -3.43 -2.97
N PHE A 59 0.32 -3.96 -3.38
CA PHE A 59 1.14 -3.46 -4.50
C PHE A 59 1.26 -4.49 -5.63
N PHE A 60 0.36 -5.47 -5.72
CA PHE A 60 0.44 -6.52 -6.73
C PHE A 60 0.48 -5.89 -8.14
N GLY A 61 1.48 -6.23 -8.95
CA GLY A 61 1.56 -5.73 -10.33
C GLY A 61 2.04 -4.28 -10.48
N CYS A 62 2.50 -3.62 -9.41
CA CYS A 62 3.15 -2.31 -9.50
C CYS A 62 4.56 -2.42 -10.12
N SER A 63 4.64 -2.71 -11.42
CA SER A 63 5.89 -3.07 -12.10
C SER A 63 6.94 -1.95 -12.12
N SER A 64 6.52 -0.67 -12.05
CA SER A 64 7.42 0.49 -12.02
C SER A 64 7.72 1.02 -10.61
N LEU A 65 7.13 0.42 -9.56
CA LEU A 65 7.29 0.90 -8.19
C LEU A 65 8.72 0.68 -7.73
N GLN A 66 9.44 1.77 -7.46
CA GLN A 66 10.85 1.76 -7.12
C GLN A 66 11.06 1.96 -5.62
N THR A 67 10.24 2.78 -4.98
CA THR A 67 10.44 3.23 -3.60
C THR A 67 9.11 3.28 -2.84
N ILE A 68 9.15 2.75 -1.61
CA ILE A 68 8.06 2.85 -0.64
C ILE A 68 8.62 3.46 0.64
N ASN A 69 7.97 4.51 1.13
CA ASN A 69 8.25 5.14 2.42
C ASN A 69 7.15 4.83 3.44
N GLY A 70 7.49 4.77 4.73
CA GLY A 70 6.54 4.63 5.84
C GLY A 70 6.11 3.19 6.19
N LEU A 71 6.81 2.16 5.70
CA LEU A 71 6.51 0.76 6.05
C LEU A 71 6.92 0.37 7.48
N ASN A 72 7.83 1.13 8.10
CA ASN A 72 8.27 0.92 9.48
C ASN A 72 7.16 1.13 10.53
N GLY A 73 6.12 1.90 10.20
CA GLY A 73 4.95 2.12 11.06
C GLY A 73 3.91 1.00 10.99
N PHE A 74 4.14 -0.06 10.21
CA PHE A 74 3.13 -1.08 9.98
C PHE A 74 2.98 -2.04 11.17
N VAL A 75 1.76 -2.15 11.69
CA VAL A 75 1.36 -3.10 12.74
C VAL A 75 0.70 -4.30 12.07
N THR A 76 1.35 -5.47 12.17
CA THR A 76 0.85 -6.72 11.57
C THR A 76 0.18 -7.66 12.56
N ALA A 77 0.07 -7.26 13.84
CA ALA A 77 -0.47 -8.09 14.91
C ALA A 77 -1.93 -8.53 14.67
N THR A 78 -2.72 -7.69 13.99
CA THR A 78 -4.12 -7.95 13.62
C THR A 78 -4.28 -8.49 12.19
N THR A 79 -3.20 -8.51 11.39
CA THR A 79 -3.26 -8.85 9.98
C THR A 79 -3.25 -10.37 9.78
N THR A 80 -4.29 -10.87 9.11
CA THR A 80 -4.45 -12.30 8.80
C THR A 80 -3.90 -12.68 7.43
N SER A 81 -3.69 -11.72 6.53
CA SER A 81 -3.17 -11.97 5.18
C SER A 81 -2.32 -10.83 4.63
N ILE A 82 -1.08 -11.17 4.23
CA ILE A 82 -0.13 -10.31 3.51
C ILE A 82 0.31 -10.93 2.17
N GLY A 83 -0.43 -11.92 1.68
CA GLY A 83 -0.06 -12.69 0.50
C GLY A 83 0.02 -11.84 -0.77
N TYR A 84 1.06 -12.09 -1.58
CA TYR A 84 1.30 -11.40 -2.86
C TYR A 84 1.41 -9.88 -2.77
N MET A 85 1.71 -9.32 -1.58
CA MET A 85 1.75 -7.87 -1.36
C MET A 85 2.64 -7.14 -2.36
N PHE A 86 3.83 -7.67 -2.66
CA PHE A 86 4.80 -7.12 -3.62
C PHE A 86 5.02 -8.00 -4.86
N ALA A 87 4.13 -8.95 -5.14
CA ALA A 87 4.30 -9.82 -6.30
C ALA A 87 4.20 -8.99 -7.59
N ASN A 88 5.08 -9.27 -8.56
CA ASN A 88 5.23 -8.53 -9.81
C ASN A 88 5.65 -7.04 -9.66
N CYS A 89 6.18 -6.63 -8.51
CA CYS A 89 6.87 -5.34 -8.35
C CYS A 89 8.32 -5.44 -8.84
N SER A 90 8.52 -5.61 -10.15
CA SER A 90 9.85 -5.91 -10.73
C SER A 90 10.90 -4.81 -10.54
N SER A 91 10.48 -3.55 -10.36
CA SER A 91 11.38 -2.41 -10.20
C SER A 91 11.63 -2.02 -8.73
N LEU A 92 11.04 -2.74 -7.77
CA LEU A 92 11.15 -2.39 -6.35
C LEU A 92 12.56 -2.72 -5.86
N THR A 93 13.35 -1.67 -5.65
CA THR A 93 14.77 -1.78 -5.28
C THR A 93 15.05 -1.24 -3.88
N SER A 94 14.18 -0.39 -3.35
CA SER A 94 14.35 0.23 -2.04
C SER A 94 13.06 0.23 -1.23
N ILE A 95 13.21 -0.07 0.06
CA ILE A 95 12.19 0.16 1.08
C ILE A 95 12.83 1.10 2.08
N ASP A 96 12.31 2.33 2.16
CA ASP A 96 12.73 3.27 3.18
C ASP A 96 12.04 2.91 4.50
N THR A 97 12.84 2.72 5.55
CA THR A 97 12.40 2.38 6.90
C THR A 97 12.81 3.45 7.91
N THR A 98 13.31 4.59 7.44
CA THR A 98 13.67 5.71 8.31
C THR A 98 12.41 6.44 8.77
N ASN A 99 12.33 6.71 10.07
CA ASN A 99 11.27 7.51 10.71
C ASN A 99 11.76 8.95 10.87
#